data_AF-A0A2V7VZB7-F1
#
_entry.id   AF-A0A2V7VZB7-F1
#
_cell.length_a   1.000
_cell.length_b   1.000
_cell.length_c   1.000
_cell.angle_alpha   90.00
_cell.angle_beta   90.00
_cell.angle_gamma   90.00
#
_symmetry.space_group_name_H-M   'P 1'
#
loop_
_entity.id
_entity.type
_entity.pdbx_description
1 polymer ?
#
loop_
_entity_poly.entity_id
_entity_poly.type
_entity_poly.pdbx_seq_one_letter_code
_entity_poly.pdbx_strand_id
1 'polypeptide(L)'
;MLVLMPFDPAFDDEYKLAIKPACESAGAYAERVDEQISTDNILERIYHQIARADLLIAEMTGRNVNVLYETGYAHARDRPVILLAQNPDDIPAELRNFPSIIHHGRLTTLRSELEQEVRHTLAATREGEPSSTVPVEVTVNGVKLTAGDIGAVTDDIKEEQEAVELQVVIRNEPLRLVKPVDLQIGLITPLRFAYVESRSSWFEGAPQCEDIVIGSDARLHVAREPCAILPGSWNRISFFAWAKGPLPLGDLGTFTIRVFTTSGFFDFPMTVTTIAKVPPPSDPPAPPEPE
;
A
#
# COMPACT_ATOMS: atom_id res chain seq x y z
N MET A 1 -11.22 2.43 -11.80
CA MET A 1 -11.01 3.85 -12.15
C MET A 1 -12.11 4.68 -11.51
N LEU A 2 -11.79 5.92 -11.15
CA LEU A 2 -12.76 6.86 -10.59
C LEU A 2 -12.98 8.03 -11.55
N VAL A 3 -14.24 8.37 -11.81
CA VAL A 3 -14.62 9.53 -12.61
C VAL A 3 -15.05 10.66 -11.68
N LEU A 4 -14.24 11.72 -11.65
CA LEU A 4 -14.52 12.97 -10.98
C LEU A 4 -15.23 13.89 -11.97
N MET A 5 -16.49 14.21 -11.69
CA MET A 5 -17.28 15.03 -12.59
C MET A 5 -18.37 15.78 -11.82
N PRO A 6 -18.86 16.91 -12.34
CA PRO A 6 -19.95 17.63 -11.70
C PRO A 6 -21.18 16.72 -11.55
N PHE A 7 -21.83 16.78 -10.38
CA PHE A 7 -23.14 16.14 -10.15
C PHE A 7 -24.27 16.94 -10.80
N ASP A 8 -24.12 17.23 -12.10
CA ASP A 8 -25.10 17.92 -12.93
C ASP A 8 -25.58 16.95 -14.02
N PRO A 9 -26.91 16.76 -14.19
CA PRO A 9 -27.48 15.90 -15.23
C PRO A 9 -26.99 16.20 -16.65
N ALA A 10 -26.49 17.42 -16.92
CA ALA A 10 -25.90 17.77 -18.22
C ALA A 10 -24.72 16.87 -18.62
N PHE A 11 -24.04 16.24 -17.66
CA PHE A 11 -22.91 15.35 -17.92
C PHE A 11 -23.28 13.85 -17.95
N ASP A 12 -24.55 13.50 -17.76
CA ASP A 12 -24.97 12.09 -17.74
C ASP A 12 -24.72 11.39 -19.06
N ASP A 13 -25.01 12.04 -20.19
CA ASP A 13 -24.78 11.48 -21.52
C ASP A 13 -23.28 11.34 -21.80
N GLU A 14 -22.49 12.32 -21.38
CA GLU A 14 -21.03 12.27 -21.49
C GLU A 14 -20.45 11.07 -20.76
N TYR A 15 -20.91 10.83 -19.53
CA TYR A 15 -20.48 9.68 -18.74
C TYR A 15 -20.96 8.35 -19.35
N LYS A 16 -22.27 8.22 -19.63
CA LYS A 16 -22.89 6.95 -20.04
C LYS A 16 -22.56 6.54 -21.48
N LEU A 17 -22.36 7.51 -22.39
CA LEU A 17 -22.17 7.23 -23.82
C LEU A 17 -20.71 7.32 -24.27
N ALA A 18 -19.86 8.05 -23.54
CA ALA A 18 -18.45 8.22 -23.90
C ALA A 18 -17.49 7.68 -22.83
N ILE A 19 -17.48 8.25 -21.62
CA ILE A 19 -16.45 7.97 -20.60
C ILE A 19 -16.47 6.50 -20.17
N LYS A 20 -17.61 6.01 -19.70
CA LYS A 20 -17.75 4.64 -19.20
C LYS A 20 -17.52 3.59 -20.30
N PRO A 21 -18.13 3.71 -21.51
CA PRO A 21 -17.83 2.79 -22.61
C PRO A 21 -16.38 2.83 -23.08
N ALA A 22 -15.69 3.98 -23.06
CA ALA A 22 -14.27 4.07 -23.41
C ALA A 22 -13.40 3.28 -22.43
N CYS A 23 -13.64 3.45 -21.13
CA CYS A 23 -12.92 2.72 -20.09
C CYS A 23 -13.16 1.21 -20.19
N GLU A 24 -14.41 0.79 -20.37
CA GLU A 24 -14.79 -0.62 -20.53
C GLU A 24 -14.15 -1.23 -21.80
N SER A 25 -14.11 -0.49 -22.92
CA SER A 25 -13.47 -0.93 -24.16
C SER A 25 -11.94 -1.06 -24.02
N ALA A 26 -11.33 -0.26 -23.15
CA ALA A 26 -9.92 -0.38 -22.77
C ALA A 26 -9.65 -1.50 -21.75
N GLY A 27 -10.69 -2.22 -21.29
CA GLY A 27 -10.58 -3.32 -20.33
C GLY A 27 -10.52 -2.87 -18.86
N ALA A 28 -11.02 -1.67 -18.55
CA ALA A 28 -11.08 -1.13 -17.21
C ALA A 28 -12.51 -0.94 -16.71
N TYR A 29 -12.67 -1.01 -15.39
CA TYR A 29 -13.90 -0.64 -14.71
C TYR A 29 -13.86 0.85 -14.32
N ALA A 30 -14.87 1.61 -14.74
CA ALA A 30 -15.05 3.01 -14.39
C ALA A 30 -16.31 3.21 -13.57
N GLU A 31 -16.20 4.03 -12.53
CA GLU A 31 -17.28 4.32 -11.60
C GLU A 31 -17.34 5.83 -11.33
N ARG A 32 -18.56 6.36 -11.24
CA ARG A 32 -18.83 7.73 -10.81
C ARG A 32 -19.24 7.72 -9.34
N VAL A 33 -18.78 8.72 -8.60
CA VAL A 33 -18.96 8.78 -7.14
C VAL A 33 -20.44 8.60 -6.73
N ASP A 34 -21.38 9.26 -7.42
CA ASP A 34 -22.82 9.27 -7.11
C ASP A 34 -23.59 7.98 -7.51
N GLU A 35 -23.00 7.03 -8.25
CA GLU A 35 -23.66 5.77 -8.61
C GLU A 35 -23.86 4.83 -7.39
N GLN A 36 -23.13 5.06 -6.28
CA GLN A 36 -23.23 4.26 -5.06
C GLN A 36 -24.19 4.86 -4.03
N ILE A 37 -25.17 4.06 -3.61
CA ILE A 37 -26.01 4.34 -2.44
C ILE A 37 -25.18 3.98 -1.19
N SER A 38 -24.74 4.99 -0.43
CA SER A 38 -24.07 4.81 0.86
C SER A 38 -24.63 5.80 1.88
N THR A 39 -24.59 5.42 3.16
CA THR A 39 -24.92 6.25 4.33
C THR A 39 -23.74 7.08 4.84
N ASP A 40 -22.54 6.89 4.27
CA ASP A 40 -21.31 7.54 4.72
C ASP A 40 -21.23 9.01 4.27
N ASN A 41 -20.35 9.77 4.92
CA ASN A 41 -20.01 11.12 4.49
C ASN A 41 -19.43 11.10 3.07
N ILE A 42 -20.02 11.88 2.16
CA ILE A 42 -19.61 11.96 0.74
C ILE A 42 -18.12 12.26 0.58
N LEU A 43 -17.54 13.10 1.43
CA LEU A 43 -16.11 13.46 1.35
C LEU A 43 -15.20 12.30 1.74
N GLU A 44 -15.52 11.57 2.81
CA GLU A 44 -14.75 10.38 3.20
C GLU A 44 -14.81 9.32 2.11
N ARG A 45 -15.99 9.12 1.51
CA ARG A 45 -16.16 8.20 0.38
C ARG A 45 -15.26 8.59 -0.80
N ILE A 46 -15.28 9.86 -1.19
CA ILE A 46 -14.43 10.37 -2.27
C ILE A 46 -12.95 10.13 -1.94
N TYR A 47 -12.50 10.41 -0.72
CA TYR A 47 -11.11 10.17 -0.33
C TYR A 47 -10.72 8.69 -0.41
N HIS A 48 -11.60 7.79 0.05
CA HIS A 48 -11.37 6.35 -0.05
C HIS A 48 -11.34 5.86 -1.51
N GLN A 49 -12.24 6.37 -2.36
CA GLN A 49 -12.28 6.00 -3.77
C GLN A 49 -11.05 6.54 -4.52
N ILE A 50 -10.66 7.79 -4.30
CA ILE A 50 -9.42 8.36 -4.85
C ILE A 50 -8.20 7.56 -4.38
N ALA A 51 -8.16 7.16 -3.11
CA ALA A 51 -7.06 6.37 -2.56
C ALA A 51 -6.97 4.96 -3.17
N ARG A 52 -8.06 4.40 -3.69
CA ARG A 52 -8.10 3.04 -4.26
C ARG A 52 -8.09 3.00 -5.79
N ALA A 53 -8.25 4.14 -6.46
CA ALA A 53 -8.30 4.20 -7.91
C ALA A 53 -6.90 4.03 -8.53
N ASP A 54 -6.80 3.13 -9.51
CA ASP A 54 -5.57 2.98 -10.32
C ASP A 54 -5.34 4.18 -11.26
N LEU A 55 -6.43 4.82 -11.67
CA LEU A 55 -6.48 5.97 -12.58
C LEU A 55 -7.75 6.77 -12.31
N LEU A 56 -7.62 8.10 -12.35
CA LEU A 56 -8.73 9.03 -12.28
C LEU A 56 -8.96 9.71 -13.63
N ILE A 57 -10.22 10.03 -13.88
CA ILE A 57 -10.66 10.84 -15.02
C ILE A 57 -11.38 12.04 -14.42
N ALA A 58 -10.93 13.25 -14.74
CA ALA A 58 -11.46 14.47 -14.14
C ALA A 58 -12.04 15.40 -15.20
N GLU A 59 -13.34 15.66 -15.13
CA GLU A 59 -14.04 16.55 -16.05
C GLU A 59 -13.97 18.02 -15.58
N MET A 60 -13.20 18.83 -16.30
CA MET A 60 -12.86 20.20 -15.93
C MET A 60 -13.79 21.26 -16.54
N THR A 61 -14.72 20.90 -17.44
CA THR A 61 -15.59 21.86 -18.10
C THR A 61 -16.37 22.70 -17.09
N GLY A 62 -16.38 24.02 -17.30
CA GLY A 62 -17.05 24.94 -16.38
C GLY A 62 -16.33 25.13 -15.05
N ARG A 63 -15.12 24.56 -14.87
CA ARG A 63 -14.23 24.76 -13.72
C ARG A 63 -14.91 24.45 -12.39
N ASN A 64 -15.56 23.29 -12.30
CA ASN A 64 -16.26 22.89 -11.09
C ASN A 64 -15.27 22.81 -9.90
N VAL A 65 -15.58 23.55 -8.84
CA VAL A 65 -14.69 23.69 -7.67
C VAL A 65 -14.48 22.35 -6.95
N ASN A 66 -15.49 21.48 -6.93
CA ASN A 66 -15.37 20.16 -6.30
C ASN A 66 -14.43 19.28 -7.11
N VAL A 67 -14.59 19.21 -8.43
CA VAL A 67 -13.70 18.40 -9.29
C VAL A 67 -12.26 18.90 -9.23
N LEU A 68 -12.05 20.23 -9.17
CA LEU A 68 -10.73 20.82 -8.98
C LEU A 68 -10.11 20.43 -7.64
N TYR A 69 -10.90 20.49 -6.56
CA TYR A 69 -10.46 20.06 -5.23
C TYR A 69 -10.07 18.58 -5.20
N GLU A 70 -10.92 17.72 -5.75
CA GLU A 70 -10.72 16.28 -5.82
C GLU A 70 -9.50 15.91 -6.67
N THR A 71 -9.30 16.61 -7.78
CA THR A 71 -8.12 16.46 -8.64
C THR A 71 -6.85 16.91 -7.93
N GLY A 72 -6.90 18.04 -7.22
CA GLY A 72 -5.78 18.49 -6.37
C GLY A 72 -5.43 17.46 -5.29
N TYR A 73 -6.43 16.87 -4.64
CA TYR A 73 -6.22 15.80 -3.66
C TYR A 73 -5.66 14.53 -4.30
N ALA A 74 -6.13 14.16 -5.49
CA ALA A 74 -5.60 13.02 -6.24
C ALA A 74 -4.12 13.22 -6.62
N HIS A 75 -3.76 14.42 -7.10
CA HIS A 75 -2.37 14.78 -7.37
C HIS A 75 -1.49 14.76 -6.12
N ALA A 76 -2.00 15.25 -4.99
CA ALA A 76 -1.29 15.19 -3.71
C ALA A 76 -1.02 13.76 -3.22
N ARG A 77 -1.74 12.77 -3.77
CA ARG A 77 -1.58 11.33 -3.50
C ARG A 77 -0.89 10.58 -4.63
N ASP A 78 -0.23 11.29 -5.55
CA ASP A 78 0.46 10.73 -6.71
C ASP A 78 -0.42 9.81 -7.57
N ARG A 79 -1.73 10.05 -7.60
CA ARG A 79 -2.65 9.29 -8.45
C ARG A 79 -2.61 9.85 -9.88
N PRO A 80 -2.48 9.00 -10.91
CA PRO A 80 -2.55 9.48 -12.28
C PRO A 80 -3.96 9.99 -12.58
N VAL A 81 -4.04 11.13 -13.26
CA VAL A 81 -5.30 11.78 -13.63
C VAL A 81 -5.25 12.15 -15.11
N ILE A 82 -6.28 11.74 -15.86
CA ILE A 82 -6.55 12.24 -17.21
C ILE A 82 -7.56 13.37 -17.08
N LEU A 83 -7.19 14.55 -17.55
CA LEU A 83 -8.07 15.71 -17.56
C LEU A 83 -8.95 15.68 -18.81
N LEU A 84 -10.23 15.92 -18.66
CA LEU A 84 -11.16 16.16 -19.76
C LEU A 84 -11.59 17.63 -19.72
N ALA A 85 -11.82 18.22 -20.88
CA ALA A 85 -12.45 19.53 -20.97
C ALA A 85 -13.08 19.76 -22.34
N GLN A 86 -14.19 20.50 -22.39
CA GLN A 86 -14.74 20.98 -23.65
C GLN A 86 -13.86 22.08 -24.27
N ASN A 87 -13.31 22.97 -23.45
CA ASN A 87 -12.42 24.03 -23.92
C ASN A 87 -11.06 23.96 -23.20
N PRO A 88 -9.95 24.30 -23.87
CA PRO A 88 -8.63 24.32 -23.23
C PRO A 88 -8.54 25.35 -22.10
N ASP A 89 -9.37 26.40 -22.14
CA ASP A 89 -9.44 27.39 -21.08
C ASP A 89 -10.15 26.89 -19.82
N ASP A 90 -10.91 25.79 -19.90
CA ASP A 90 -11.49 25.18 -18.71
C ASP A 90 -10.42 24.52 -17.82
N ILE A 91 -9.24 24.22 -18.37
CA ILE A 91 -8.09 23.69 -17.61
C ILE A 91 -7.28 24.86 -17.00
N PRO A 92 -7.15 24.92 -15.66
CA PRO A 92 -6.31 25.91 -14.99
C PRO A 92 -4.86 25.85 -15.49
N ALA A 93 -4.18 27.01 -15.50
CA ALA A 93 -2.84 27.12 -16.06
C ALA A 93 -1.84 26.16 -15.39
N GLU A 94 -2.02 25.93 -14.09
CA GLU A 94 -1.22 25.02 -13.26
C GLU A 94 -1.36 23.56 -13.68
N LEU A 95 -2.48 23.19 -14.31
CA LEU A 95 -2.81 21.83 -14.71
C LEU A 95 -2.54 21.53 -16.19
N ARG A 96 -2.13 22.53 -17.00
CA ARG A 96 -1.94 22.37 -18.45
C ARG A 96 -0.81 21.41 -18.86
N ASN A 97 0.10 21.09 -17.93
CA ASN A 97 1.19 20.14 -18.18
C ASN A 97 0.77 18.68 -17.96
N PHE A 98 -0.42 18.43 -17.43
CA PHE A 98 -0.96 17.08 -17.23
C PHE A 98 -1.66 16.58 -18.50
N PRO A 99 -1.76 15.25 -18.69
CA PRO A 99 -2.50 14.68 -19.82
C PRO A 99 -3.93 15.21 -19.86
N SER A 100 -4.31 15.80 -20.99
CA SER A 100 -5.63 16.39 -21.17
C SER A 100 -6.23 16.11 -22.53
N ILE A 101 -7.52 15.79 -22.55
CA ILE A 101 -8.31 15.57 -23.75
C ILE A 101 -9.28 16.75 -23.91
N ILE A 102 -9.12 17.48 -25.01
CA ILE A 102 -9.99 18.60 -25.36
C ILE A 102 -11.03 18.13 -26.38
N HIS A 103 -12.23 17.77 -25.91
CA HIS A 103 -13.23 17.08 -26.75
C HIS A 103 -14.22 18.02 -27.44
N HIS A 104 -14.29 19.31 -27.06
CA HIS A 104 -15.23 20.29 -27.64
C HIS A 104 -16.69 19.83 -27.64
N GLY A 105 -17.11 19.10 -26.59
CA GLY A 105 -18.46 18.56 -26.47
C GLY A 105 -18.77 17.39 -27.42
N ARG A 106 -17.79 16.90 -28.19
CA ARG A 106 -17.97 15.77 -29.12
C ARG A 106 -17.71 14.45 -28.42
N LEU A 107 -18.78 13.73 -28.11
CA LEU A 107 -18.73 12.43 -27.43
C LEU A 107 -17.93 11.37 -28.19
N THR A 108 -17.93 11.41 -29.53
CA THR A 108 -17.15 10.49 -30.37
C THR A 108 -15.64 10.72 -30.22
N THR A 109 -15.22 11.99 -30.20
CA THR A 109 -13.83 12.39 -29.95
C THR A 109 -13.42 11.97 -28.54
N LEU A 110 -14.22 12.34 -27.54
CA LEU A 110 -13.97 11.97 -26.15
C LEU A 110 -13.79 10.46 -25.99
N ARG A 111 -14.73 9.67 -26.51
CA ARG A 111 -14.68 8.20 -26.39
C ARG A 111 -13.42 7.61 -27.02
N SER A 112 -13.08 8.04 -28.25
CA SER A 112 -11.94 7.49 -28.98
C SER A 112 -10.60 7.87 -28.34
N GLU A 113 -10.42 9.14 -27.99
CA GLU A 113 -9.16 9.62 -27.40
C GLU A 113 -8.98 9.08 -25.98
N LEU A 114 -10.06 9.04 -25.19
CA LEU A 114 -10.01 8.50 -23.83
C LEU A 114 -9.72 7.00 -23.83
N GLU A 115 -10.31 6.21 -24.73
CA GLU A 115 -9.98 4.78 -24.83
C GLU A 115 -8.49 4.58 -25.10
N GLN A 116 -7.93 5.36 -26.03
CA GLN A 116 -6.51 5.30 -26.37
C GLN A 116 -5.63 5.69 -25.19
N GLU A 117 -5.95 6.80 -24.51
CA GLU A 117 -5.18 7.30 -23.38
C GLU A 117 -5.25 6.37 -22.17
N VAL A 118 -6.43 5.81 -21.88
CA VAL A 118 -6.60 4.80 -20.84
C VAL A 118 -5.79 3.54 -21.18
N ARG A 119 -5.85 3.05 -22.42
CA ARG A 119 -5.06 1.89 -22.85
C ARG A 119 -3.56 2.16 -22.73
N HIS A 120 -3.11 3.36 -23.13
CA HIS A 120 -1.72 3.76 -23.01
C HIS A 120 -1.27 3.83 -21.54
N THR A 121 -2.09 4.44 -20.68
CA THR A 121 -1.81 4.57 -19.25
C THR A 121 -1.77 3.20 -18.56
N LEU A 122 -2.74 2.32 -18.85
CA LEU A 122 -2.75 0.96 -18.33
C LEU A 122 -1.58 0.12 -18.86
N ALA A 123 -1.20 0.30 -20.13
CA ALA A 123 -0.03 -0.35 -20.70
C ALA A 123 1.25 0.16 -20.04
N ALA A 124 1.41 1.45 -19.81
CA ALA A 124 2.55 2.02 -19.07
C ALA A 124 2.60 1.53 -17.61
N THR A 125 1.46 1.29 -16.97
CA THR A 125 1.39 0.66 -15.64
C THR A 125 1.77 -0.84 -15.68
N ARG A 126 1.56 -1.51 -16.82
CA ARG A 126 1.94 -2.94 -17.05
C ARG A 126 3.36 -3.13 -17.60
N GLU A 127 3.87 -2.15 -18.34
CA GLU A 127 5.20 -2.07 -18.95
C GLU A 127 6.20 -1.31 -18.08
N GLY A 128 5.74 -0.64 -17.03
CA GLY A 128 6.54 -0.53 -15.83
C GLY A 128 6.89 -1.96 -15.45
N GLU A 129 8.11 -2.38 -15.81
CA GLU A 129 8.66 -3.68 -15.44
C GLU A 129 8.18 -3.99 -14.03
N PRO A 130 7.74 -5.23 -13.70
CA PRO A 130 7.69 -5.60 -12.29
C PRO A 130 9.04 -5.20 -11.75
N SER A 131 9.10 -4.18 -10.88
CA SER A 131 10.36 -3.57 -10.51
C SER A 131 11.18 -4.69 -9.90
N SER A 132 12.03 -5.33 -10.69
CA SER A 132 12.83 -6.49 -10.25
C SER A 132 13.71 -6.07 -9.08
N THR A 133 13.91 -4.75 -8.96
CA THR A 133 14.38 -4.07 -7.78
C THR A 133 13.29 -3.87 -6.74
N VAL A 134 13.41 -4.59 -5.62
CA VAL A 134 12.68 -4.30 -4.38
C VAL A 134 12.82 -2.81 -4.03
N PRO A 135 11.74 -2.03 -3.85
CA PRO A 135 11.83 -0.57 -3.65
C PRO A 135 12.39 -0.16 -2.28
N VAL A 136 12.56 -1.11 -1.36
CA VAL A 136 12.93 -0.89 0.03
C VAL A 136 13.99 -1.88 0.51
N GLU A 137 14.71 -1.51 1.56
CA GLU A 137 15.50 -2.45 2.35
C GLU A 137 14.63 -3.01 3.48
N VAL A 138 14.73 -4.33 3.70
CA VAL A 138 14.03 -5.02 4.79
C VAL A 138 15.05 -5.62 5.74
N THR A 139 14.89 -5.33 7.02
CA THR A 139 15.64 -5.99 8.10
C THR A 139 14.67 -6.58 9.12
N VAL A 140 15.02 -7.73 9.70
CA VAL A 140 14.23 -8.38 10.76
C VAL A 140 15.16 -8.70 11.92
N ASN A 141 14.82 -8.21 13.13
CA ASN A 141 15.66 -8.32 14.33
C ASN A 141 17.12 -7.89 14.07
N GLY A 142 17.32 -6.87 13.23
CA GLY A 142 18.63 -6.34 12.85
C GLY A 142 19.34 -7.07 11.71
N VAL A 143 18.79 -8.19 11.20
CA VAL A 143 19.34 -8.93 10.06
C VAL A 143 18.75 -8.40 8.75
N LYS A 144 19.60 -7.97 7.82
CA LYS A 144 19.18 -7.54 6.48
C LYS A 144 18.81 -8.75 5.62
N LEU A 145 17.63 -8.71 5.02
CA LEU A 145 17.11 -9.74 4.14
C LEU A 145 17.20 -9.33 2.68
N THR A 146 17.35 -10.32 1.80
CA THR A 146 17.32 -10.14 0.34
C THR A 146 16.10 -10.89 -0.21
N ALA A 147 15.38 -10.28 -1.17
CA ALA A 147 14.22 -10.93 -1.76
C ALA A 147 14.62 -12.22 -2.48
N GLY A 148 13.90 -13.31 -2.20
CA GLY A 148 14.15 -14.63 -2.78
C GLY A 148 15.26 -15.46 -2.11
N ASP A 149 16.12 -14.85 -1.29
CA ASP A 149 17.16 -15.57 -0.54
C ASP A 149 16.70 -15.83 0.90
N ILE A 150 17.02 -17.02 1.43
CA ILE A 150 16.66 -17.39 2.80
C ILE A 150 17.65 -16.75 3.78
N GLY A 151 17.21 -15.76 4.54
CA GLY A 151 17.96 -15.20 5.67
C GLY A 151 17.88 -16.06 6.93
N ALA A 152 18.70 -15.75 7.93
CA ALA A 152 18.67 -16.40 9.24
C ALA A 152 18.45 -15.35 10.33
N VAL A 153 17.38 -15.51 11.11
CA VAL A 153 16.96 -14.57 12.15
C VAL A 153 16.91 -15.29 13.49
N THR A 154 17.36 -14.62 14.54
CA THR A 154 17.36 -15.16 15.90
C THR A 154 16.48 -14.31 16.81
N ASP A 155 15.78 -14.96 17.74
CA ASP A 155 15.04 -14.33 18.83
C ASP A 155 15.44 -14.91 20.19
N ASP A 156 15.66 -14.03 21.17
CA ASP A 156 16.11 -14.39 22.52
C ASP A 156 14.89 -14.54 23.44
N ILE A 157 14.51 -15.78 23.74
CA ILE A 157 13.26 -16.09 24.43
C ILE A 157 13.46 -16.47 25.90
N LYS A 158 12.45 -16.22 26.73
CA LYS A 158 12.34 -16.77 28.10
C LYS A 158 11.70 -18.17 28.09
N GLU A 159 11.92 -18.97 29.14
CA GLU A 159 11.45 -20.38 29.24
C GLU A 159 9.93 -20.58 29.03
N GLU A 160 9.11 -19.55 29.28
CA GLU A 160 7.64 -19.61 29.16
C GLU A 160 7.09 -18.76 28.00
N GLN A 161 7.96 -18.28 27.12
CA GLN A 161 7.53 -17.39 26.03
C GLN A 161 6.79 -18.18 24.95
N GLU A 162 5.57 -17.75 24.64
CA GLU A 162 4.68 -18.40 23.66
C GLU A 162 4.64 -17.68 22.31
N ALA A 163 5.26 -16.49 22.22
CA ALA A 163 5.29 -15.67 21.02
C ALA A 163 6.72 -15.34 20.60
N VAL A 164 6.98 -15.42 19.29
CA VAL A 164 8.22 -14.90 18.71
C VAL A 164 7.97 -13.47 18.26
N GLU A 165 8.88 -12.56 18.62
CA GLU A 165 8.81 -11.15 18.20
C GLU A 165 9.71 -10.94 16.98
N LEU A 166 9.11 -10.48 15.89
CA LEU A 166 9.81 -10.14 14.66
C LEU A 166 9.70 -8.63 14.45
N GLN A 167 10.78 -7.92 14.74
CA GLN A 167 10.92 -6.50 14.52
C GLN A 167 11.35 -6.25 13.08
N VAL A 168 10.37 -5.99 12.23
CA VAL A 168 10.55 -5.70 10.82
C VAL A 168 10.79 -4.21 10.66
N VAL A 169 11.97 -3.83 10.17
CA VAL A 169 12.30 -2.45 9.79
C VAL A 169 12.39 -2.37 8.27
N ILE A 170 11.61 -1.46 7.71
CA ILE A 170 11.59 -1.19 6.27
C ILE A 170 12.13 0.21 6.04
N ARG A 171 13.09 0.33 5.12
CA ARG A 171 13.76 1.58 4.81
C ARG A 171 13.65 1.92 3.34
N ASN A 172 13.25 3.16 3.05
CA ASN A 172 13.31 3.74 1.72
C ASN A 172 14.64 4.50 1.60
N GLU A 173 15.69 3.84 1.09
CA GLU A 173 17.01 4.45 0.93
C GLU A 173 16.95 5.60 -0.11
N PRO A 174 17.46 6.79 0.21
CA PRO A 174 17.30 8.00 -0.61
C PRO A 174 18.04 7.95 -1.96
N LEU A 175 18.80 6.88 -2.22
CA LEU A 175 19.50 6.64 -3.50
C LEU A 175 18.57 6.14 -4.61
N ARG A 176 17.34 5.73 -4.30
CA ARG A 176 16.30 5.40 -5.28
C ARG A 176 15.24 6.48 -5.25
N LEU A 177 14.93 7.05 -6.41
CA LEU A 177 13.82 7.97 -6.75
C LEU A 177 13.04 8.57 -5.57
N VAL A 178 12.99 9.91 -5.53
CA VAL A 178 12.43 10.79 -4.48
C VAL A 178 10.90 10.68 -4.31
N LYS A 179 10.33 9.47 -4.29
CA LYS A 179 8.90 9.22 -4.14
C LYS A 179 8.62 8.41 -2.86
N PRO A 180 7.56 8.75 -2.11
CA PRO A 180 7.02 7.87 -1.09
C PRO A 180 6.70 6.50 -1.68
N VAL A 181 6.92 5.43 -0.92
CA VAL A 181 6.49 4.09 -1.31
C VAL A 181 5.30 3.69 -0.44
N ASP A 182 4.14 3.53 -1.05
CA ASP A 182 2.96 2.94 -0.41
C ASP A 182 3.09 1.42 -0.44
N LEU A 183 3.10 0.82 0.75
CA LEU A 183 3.31 -0.61 0.94
C LEU A 183 2.25 -1.19 1.88
N GLN A 184 1.98 -2.48 1.73
CA GLN A 184 1.37 -3.28 2.79
C GLN A 184 2.32 -4.40 3.15
N ILE A 185 2.32 -4.82 4.43
CA ILE A 185 3.30 -5.78 4.93
C ILE A 185 2.55 -6.95 5.53
N GLY A 186 2.96 -8.16 5.14
CA GLY A 186 2.46 -9.40 5.71
C GLY A 186 3.58 -10.27 6.25
N LEU A 187 3.22 -11.12 7.20
CA LEU A 187 4.05 -12.19 7.71
C LEU A 187 3.44 -13.53 7.30
N ILE A 188 4.21 -14.37 6.61
CA ILE A 188 3.85 -15.76 6.35
C ILE A 188 4.49 -16.61 7.43
N THR A 189 3.69 -17.43 8.10
CA THR A 189 4.13 -18.29 9.20
C THR A 189 3.78 -19.76 8.94
N PRO A 190 4.52 -20.71 9.54
CA PRO A 190 4.07 -22.09 9.65
C PRO A 190 2.75 -22.20 10.44
N LEU A 191 1.88 -23.17 10.11
CA LEU A 191 0.55 -23.32 10.73
C LEU A 191 0.51 -23.40 12.27
N ARG A 192 1.63 -23.74 12.93
CA ARG A 192 1.72 -23.73 14.39
C ARG A 192 1.52 -22.34 15.00
N PHE A 193 1.74 -21.28 14.22
CA PHE A 193 1.52 -19.88 14.60
C PHE A 193 0.15 -19.41 14.10
N ALA A 194 -0.89 -19.85 14.79
CA ALA A 194 -2.26 -19.62 14.32
C ALA A 194 -2.75 -18.17 14.53
N TYR A 195 -2.09 -17.41 15.40
CA TYR A 195 -2.45 -16.03 15.73
C TYR A 195 -1.21 -15.15 15.64
N VAL A 196 -1.32 -14.05 14.90
CA VAL A 196 -0.28 -13.03 14.80
C VAL A 196 -0.91 -11.68 15.06
N GLU A 197 -0.36 -10.94 16.01
CA GLU A 197 -0.69 -9.53 16.21
C GLU A 197 0.44 -8.65 15.64
N SER A 198 0.10 -7.50 15.05
CA SER A 198 1.07 -6.53 14.56
C SER A 198 0.95 -5.22 15.33
N ARG A 199 2.07 -4.63 15.70
CA ARG A 199 2.14 -3.32 16.38
C ARG A 199 3.07 -2.40 15.61
N SER A 200 2.60 -1.20 15.28
CA SER A 200 3.37 -0.17 14.60
C SER A 200 3.60 1.02 15.52
N SER A 201 4.64 1.82 15.28
CA SER A 201 4.89 3.05 16.03
C SER A 201 3.96 4.21 15.63
N TRP A 202 3.11 4.02 14.62
CA TRP A 202 2.31 5.09 14.01
C TRP A 202 0.87 5.12 14.51
N PHE A 203 0.41 4.07 15.20
CA PHE A 203 -0.96 3.96 15.66
C PHE A 203 -1.06 3.47 17.11
N GLU A 204 -1.80 4.22 17.93
CA GLU A 204 -2.30 3.79 19.23
C GLU A 204 -3.68 3.14 19.03
N GLY A 205 -3.70 1.85 18.68
CA GLY A 205 -4.93 1.08 18.42
C GLY A 205 -4.77 -0.41 18.73
N ALA A 206 -5.88 -1.15 18.72
CA ALA A 206 -5.84 -2.60 18.94
C ALA A 206 -5.11 -3.28 17.76
N PRO A 207 -4.10 -4.12 18.01
CA PRO A 207 -3.30 -4.72 16.95
C PRO A 207 -4.14 -5.69 16.13
N GLN A 208 -4.13 -5.56 14.80
CA GLN A 208 -4.95 -6.40 13.93
C GLN A 208 -4.22 -6.80 12.64
N CYS A 209 -4.13 -8.11 12.42
CA CYS A 209 -3.79 -8.70 11.14
C CYS A 209 -5.06 -9.25 10.48
N GLU A 210 -5.08 -9.31 9.16
CA GLU A 210 -6.01 -10.16 8.41
C GLU A 210 -5.34 -11.48 8.08
N ASP A 211 -5.97 -12.58 8.48
CA ASP A 211 -5.43 -13.92 8.32
C ASP A 211 -5.96 -14.56 7.04
N ILE A 212 -5.04 -14.96 6.17
CA ILE A 212 -5.32 -15.62 4.89
C ILE A 212 -4.56 -16.95 4.88
N VAL A 213 -5.26 -18.07 4.74
CA VAL A 213 -4.61 -19.38 4.60
C VAL A 213 -3.99 -19.49 3.21
N ILE A 214 -2.68 -19.79 3.13
CA ILE A 214 -1.97 -19.99 1.87
C ILE A 214 -1.49 -21.44 1.79
N GLY A 215 -2.09 -22.23 0.91
CA GLY A 215 -1.74 -23.64 0.74
C GLY A 215 -2.16 -24.50 1.93
N SER A 216 -1.48 -25.65 2.11
CA SER A 216 -1.81 -26.64 3.15
C SER A 216 -1.00 -26.49 4.44
N ASP A 217 0.05 -25.67 4.45
CA ASP A 217 1.09 -25.65 5.49
C ASP A 217 1.54 -24.25 5.95
N ALA A 218 0.98 -23.18 5.37
CA ALA A 218 1.32 -21.80 5.72
C ALA A 218 0.10 -20.89 5.89
N ARG A 219 0.30 -19.80 6.63
CA ARG A 219 -0.70 -18.74 6.81
C ARG A 219 -0.06 -17.38 6.61
N LEU A 220 -0.71 -16.52 5.84
CA LEU A 220 -0.35 -15.12 5.67
C LEU A 220 -1.15 -14.27 6.65
N HIS A 221 -0.45 -13.42 7.37
CA HIS A 221 -1.00 -12.46 8.30
C HIS A 221 -0.67 -11.06 7.78
N VAL A 222 -1.66 -10.35 7.24
CA VAL A 222 -1.47 -9.04 6.63
C VAL A 222 -1.76 -7.95 7.65
N ALA A 223 -0.80 -7.04 7.89
CA ALA A 223 -1.06 -5.87 8.72
C ALA A 223 -2.14 -4.99 8.04
N ARG A 224 -3.18 -4.60 8.78
CA ARG A 224 -4.31 -3.84 8.23
C ARG A 224 -3.95 -2.44 7.75
N GLU A 225 -2.85 -1.90 8.26
CA GLU A 225 -2.45 -0.51 8.01
C GLU A 225 -1.47 -0.43 6.84
N PRO A 226 -1.80 0.32 5.77
CA PRO A 226 -0.83 0.63 4.74
C PRO A 226 0.28 1.52 5.32
N CYS A 227 1.50 1.29 4.86
CA CYS A 227 2.71 1.99 5.27
C CYS A 227 3.20 2.85 4.11
N ALA A 228 3.19 4.17 4.27
CA ALA A 228 3.83 5.11 3.35
C ALA A 228 5.22 5.47 3.89
N ILE A 229 6.29 5.13 3.17
CA ILE A 229 7.67 5.41 3.60
C ILE A 229 8.29 6.49 2.71
N LEU A 230 8.52 7.66 3.30
CA LEU A 230 9.20 8.78 2.62
C LEU A 230 10.66 8.43 2.27
N PRO A 231 11.23 9.01 1.21
CA PRO A 231 12.65 8.87 0.89
C PRO A 231 13.55 9.24 2.08
N GLY A 232 14.56 8.42 2.35
CA GLY A 232 15.48 8.60 3.49
C GLY A 232 14.89 8.23 4.85
N SER A 233 13.63 7.79 4.89
CA SER A 233 12.94 7.42 6.12
C SER A 233 12.82 5.90 6.26
N TRP A 234 12.46 5.46 7.46
CA TRP A 234 12.20 4.07 7.77
C TRP A 234 10.96 3.96 8.65
N ASN A 235 10.38 2.76 8.67
CA ASN A 235 9.29 2.39 9.56
C ASN A 235 9.59 1.04 10.22
N ARG A 236 9.05 0.81 11.42
CA ARG A 236 9.15 -0.45 12.16
C ARG A 236 7.76 -0.99 12.47
N ILE A 237 7.57 -2.27 12.16
CA ILE A 237 6.40 -3.06 12.56
C ILE A 237 6.90 -4.27 13.34
N SER A 238 6.31 -4.51 14.49
CA SER A 238 6.58 -5.70 15.30
C SER A 238 5.45 -6.69 15.09
N PHE A 239 5.77 -7.88 14.61
CA PHE A 239 4.84 -9.00 14.57
C PHE A 239 5.11 -9.92 15.75
N PHE A 240 4.07 -10.23 16.52
CA PHE A 240 4.12 -11.23 17.57
C PHE A 240 3.36 -12.46 17.07
N ALA A 241 4.10 -13.52 16.74
CA ALA A 241 3.52 -14.75 16.25
C ALA A 241 3.39 -15.76 17.40
N TRP A 242 2.16 -16.09 17.76
CA TRP A 242 1.81 -16.89 18.92
C TRP A 242 1.67 -18.37 18.57
N ALA A 243 2.38 -19.23 19.30
CA ALA A 243 2.25 -20.67 19.24
C ALA A 243 1.25 -21.18 20.28
N LYS A 244 0.77 -22.41 20.10
CA LYS A 244 0.02 -23.13 21.13
C LYS A 244 1.01 -23.75 22.13
N GLY A 245 1.33 -22.99 23.19
CA GLY A 245 2.26 -23.36 24.25
C GLY A 245 3.67 -22.79 24.07
N PRO A 246 4.59 -23.08 25.02
CA PRO A 246 5.95 -22.52 25.03
C PRO A 246 6.73 -22.81 23.75
N LEU A 247 7.52 -21.83 23.31
CA LEU A 247 8.39 -21.99 22.16
C LEU A 247 9.59 -22.91 22.52
N PRO A 248 9.88 -23.93 21.69
CA PRO A 248 11.10 -24.70 21.86
C PRO A 248 12.31 -23.81 21.55
N LEU A 249 13.47 -24.15 22.12
CA LEU A 249 14.75 -23.63 21.66
C LEU A 249 15.15 -24.31 20.34
N GLY A 250 15.76 -23.55 19.43
CA GLY A 250 16.19 -24.03 18.12
C GLY A 250 15.29 -23.56 16.98
N ASP A 251 15.30 -24.30 15.87
CA ASP A 251 14.63 -23.89 14.62
C ASP A 251 13.09 -23.95 14.76
N LEU A 252 12.44 -22.83 14.44
CA LEU A 252 11.00 -22.69 14.40
C LEU A 252 10.41 -22.87 12.99
N GLY A 253 11.26 -23.02 11.98
CA GLY A 253 10.91 -23.16 10.58
C GLY A 253 11.07 -21.86 9.78
N THR A 254 10.59 -21.90 8.54
CA THR A 254 10.67 -20.77 7.61
C THR A 254 9.49 -19.82 7.78
N PHE A 255 9.81 -18.55 7.95
CA PHE A 255 8.90 -17.42 7.92
C PHE A 255 9.21 -16.59 6.67
N THR A 256 8.25 -15.80 6.21
CA THR A 256 8.50 -14.87 5.09
C THR A 256 7.88 -13.52 5.39
N ILE A 257 8.67 -12.45 5.30
CA ILE A 257 8.10 -11.11 5.18
C ILE A 257 7.66 -10.94 3.73
N ARG A 258 6.37 -10.64 3.53
CA ARG A 258 5.83 -10.29 2.22
C ARG A 258 5.56 -8.79 2.17
N VAL A 259 6.19 -8.11 1.22
CA VAL A 259 5.97 -6.69 0.94
C VAL A 259 5.10 -6.57 -0.29
N PHE A 260 3.86 -6.08 -0.10
CA PHE A 260 2.93 -5.79 -1.18
C PHE A 260 3.17 -4.38 -1.71
N THR A 261 3.20 -4.26 -3.03
CA THR A 261 3.35 -3.03 -3.81
C THR A 261 2.19 -2.91 -4.79
N THR A 262 2.04 -1.75 -5.42
CA THR A 262 1.06 -1.55 -6.50
C THR A 262 1.29 -2.47 -7.70
N SER A 263 2.53 -2.93 -7.93
CA SER A 263 2.93 -3.78 -9.06
C SER A 263 3.03 -5.28 -8.74
N GLY A 264 2.72 -5.72 -7.51
CA GLY A 264 2.88 -7.12 -7.07
C GLY A 264 3.42 -7.23 -5.65
N PHE A 265 4.15 -8.31 -5.35
CA PHE A 265 4.75 -8.51 -4.03
C PHE A 265 6.18 -9.03 -4.10
N PHE A 266 6.94 -8.79 -3.04
CA PHE A 266 8.29 -9.32 -2.84
C PHE A 266 8.33 -10.15 -1.56
N ASP A 267 8.93 -11.33 -1.64
CA ASP A 267 9.09 -12.25 -0.52
C ASP A 267 10.52 -12.24 0.00
N PHE A 268 10.65 -12.08 1.31
CA PHE A 268 11.90 -12.13 2.06
C PHE A 268 11.83 -13.33 3.02
N PRO A 269 12.16 -14.54 2.54
CA PRO A 269 12.12 -15.73 3.38
C PRO A 269 13.26 -15.70 4.41
N MET A 270 12.99 -16.27 5.58
CA MET A 270 13.94 -16.36 6.68
C MET A 270 13.68 -17.61 7.52
N THR A 271 14.74 -18.25 8.01
CA THR A 271 14.62 -19.21 9.11
C THR A 271 14.63 -18.44 10.43
N VAL A 272 13.78 -18.86 11.37
CA VAL A 272 13.70 -18.24 12.69
C VAL A 272 14.16 -19.24 13.74
N THR A 273 15.20 -18.89 14.48
CA THR A 273 15.75 -19.72 15.56
C THR A 273 15.60 -19.02 16.89
N THR A 274 15.15 -19.73 17.91
CA THR A 274 15.07 -19.22 19.28
C THR A 274 16.25 -19.68 20.11
N ILE A 275 16.82 -18.76 20.90
CA ILE A 275 17.86 -19.07 21.88
C ILE A 275 17.45 -18.59 23.27
N ALA A 276 18.04 -19.19 24.30
CA ALA A 276 17.73 -18.82 25.68
C ALA A 276 18.24 -17.42 25.98
N LYS A 277 17.37 -16.56 26.50
CA LYS A 277 17.74 -15.20 26.91
C LYS A 277 18.75 -15.25 28.04
N VAL A 278 19.96 -14.74 27.79
CA VAL A 278 21.01 -14.64 28.82
C VAL A 278 20.65 -13.49 29.78
N PRO A 279 20.56 -13.72 31.10
CA PRO A 279 20.30 -12.65 32.04
C PRO A 279 21.45 -11.62 32.02
N PRO A 280 21.17 -10.33 32.25
CA PRO A 280 22.23 -9.33 32.34
C PRO A 280 23.23 -9.70 33.45
N PRO A 281 24.50 -9.32 33.32
CA PRO A 281 25.47 -9.54 34.38
C PRO A 281 24.98 -8.88 35.67
N SER A 282 25.03 -9.61 36.78
CA SER A 282 24.69 -9.07 38.10
C SER A 282 25.60 -7.88 38.43
N ASP A 283 25.02 -6.80 38.95
CA ASP A 283 25.80 -5.64 39.41
C ASP A 283 26.88 -6.08 40.41
N PRO A 284 28.08 -5.49 40.37
CA PRO A 284 29.11 -5.77 41.37
C PRO A 284 28.55 -5.47 42.78
N PRO A 285 28.90 -6.27 43.79
CA PRO A 285 28.43 -6.05 45.15
C PRO A 285 28.76 -4.63 45.61
N ALA A 286 27.80 -3.98 46.27
CA ALA A 286 27.98 -2.64 46.80
C ALA A 286 29.25 -2.58 47.67
N PRO A 287 30.07 -1.51 47.56
CA PRO A 287 31.23 -1.36 48.41
C PRO A 287 30.80 -1.37 49.89
N PRO A 288 31.59 -1.99 50.79
CA PRO A 288 31.25 -2.04 52.21
C PRO A 288 31.07 -0.63 52.77
N GLU A 289 30.03 -0.45 53.59
CA GLU A 289 29.77 0.83 54.26
C GLU A 289 30.98 1.22 55.12
N PRO A 290 31.40 2.49 55.11
CA PRO A 290 32.53 2.95 55.92
C PRO A 290 32.20 2.87 57.41
N GLU A 291 33.12 2.28 58.18
CA GLU A 291 33.09 2.18 59.66
C GLU A 291 33.11 3.54 60.38
#